data_AF-E0S4R6-F1
#
_entry.id   AF-E0S4R6-F1
#
_cell.length_a   1.000
_cell.length_b   1.000
_cell.length_c   1.000
_cell.angle_alpha   90.00
_cell.angle_beta   90.00
_cell.angle_gamma   90.00
#
_symmetry.space_group_name_H-M   'P 1'
#
loop_
_entity.id
_entity.type
_entity.pdbx_description
1 polymer ?
#
loop_
_entity_poly.entity_id
_entity_poly.type
_entity_poly.pdbx_seq_one_letter_code
_entity_poly.pdbx_strand_id
1 'polypeptide(L)'
;MVILFKGTDVSKNYAPQALALTAGLAATKYFKKTLVLQLTTKYPVESYLIGKRVSEQSIDDMKYIFEDTGMDSLTRRAGVKAFTTSHFANAVVPAISSENLLDILKVSKKVEADVAREIVQEPESVGTIINSAKKIYDNIFVLADGKAAKVVEAVLPYVDKTVTCITQGKKEEITAPSTSKNYLLVTNYDYKSQFSAHHMAKLFGVKKVFVMPYNVDFKDYYTNENMIQYILSNTEPEKSDYSYHLVTEMDKLVRALIDDEESDEDEFRFSKKTIERRIEEPVKLTGGNAKIEVTEKKFLKPSKTLAHVNVKEEFPEEPEKEVEPLDPKKLKKLQAEKKKEEKRLKREEAKRLREEKKAKNTKAFGLKGKKIKENKVENSDKEFNRLRKDA
;
A
#
# COMPACT_ATOMS: atom_id res chain seq x y z
N MET A 1 -11.87 -7.07 15.87
CA MET A 1 -10.77 -7.94 15.38
C MET A 1 -9.55 -7.09 15.04
N VAL A 2 -8.35 -7.52 15.40
CA VAL A 2 -7.07 -6.85 15.07
C VAL A 2 -6.24 -7.75 14.17
N ILE A 3 -5.94 -7.26 12.97
CA ILE A 3 -5.26 -8.04 11.92
C ILE A 3 -3.98 -7.32 11.53
N LEU A 4 -2.84 -7.97 11.78
CA LEU A 4 -1.53 -7.43 11.40
C LEU A 4 -1.17 -7.88 9.98
N PHE A 5 -0.91 -6.93 9.09
CA PHE A 5 -0.25 -7.17 7.81
C PHE A 5 1.23 -6.83 7.92
N LYS A 6 2.05 -7.74 7.45
CA LYS A 6 3.49 -7.55 7.30
C LYS A 6 4.02 -8.21 6.04
N GLY A 7 5.13 -7.69 5.53
CA GLY A 7 5.90 -8.34 4.48
C GLY A 7 6.92 -9.35 5.03
N THR A 8 7.66 -9.94 4.12
CA THR A 8 8.96 -10.59 4.41
C THR A 8 10.09 -9.54 4.41
N ASP A 9 11.32 -10.00 4.59
CA ASP A 9 12.52 -9.17 4.46
C ASP A 9 12.84 -8.79 3.00
N VAL A 10 12.08 -9.29 2.04
CA VAL A 10 12.24 -8.97 0.64
C VAL A 10 11.47 -7.70 0.29
N SER A 11 12.09 -6.83 -0.51
CA SER A 11 11.42 -5.64 -1.07
C SER A 11 10.27 -6.05 -1.99
N LYS A 12 9.20 -5.25 -2.07
CA LYS A 12 8.06 -5.45 -3.00
C LYS A 12 7.13 -6.63 -2.68
N ASN A 13 6.89 -6.88 -1.39
CA ASN A 13 5.89 -7.83 -0.92
C ASN A 13 4.44 -7.32 -1.01
N TYR A 14 4.21 -6.05 -1.38
CA TYR A 14 2.89 -5.42 -1.53
C TYR A 14 1.99 -5.47 -0.28
N ALA A 15 2.56 -5.60 0.92
CA ALA A 15 1.78 -5.61 2.17
C ALA A 15 0.90 -4.36 2.36
N PRO A 16 1.36 -3.13 2.07
CA PRO A 16 0.51 -1.93 2.19
C PRO A 16 -0.70 -1.96 1.24
N GLN A 17 -0.50 -2.38 -0.01
CA GLN A 17 -1.56 -2.49 -1.01
C GLN A 17 -2.56 -3.60 -0.65
N ALA A 18 -2.06 -4.75 -0.19
CA ALA A 18 -2.90 -5.84 0.26
C ALA A 18 -3.75 -5.45 1.48
N LEU A 19 -3.14 -4.77 2.46
CA LEU A 19 -3.84 -4.24 3.62
C LEU A 19 -4.93 -3.24 3.20
N ALA A 20 -4.57 -2.28 2.36
CA ALA A 20 -5.50 -1.25 1.90
C ALA A 20 -6.70 -1.84 1.16
N LEU A 21 -6.48 -2.86 0.32
CA LEU A 21 -7.55 -3.51 -0.45
C LEU A 21 -8.45 -4.33 0.48
N THR A 22 -7.84 -5.08 1.41
CA THR A 22 -8.57 -5.91 2.38
C THR A 22 -9.42 -5.04 3.32
N ALA A 23 -8.83 -3.96 3.86
CA ALA A 23 -9.54 -3.01 4.72
C ALA A 23 -10.66 -2.29 3.96
N GLY A 24 -10.40 -1.89 2.71
CA GLY A 24 -11.38 -1.31 1.82
C GLY A 24 -12.59 -2.22 1.58
N LEU A 25 -12.34 -3.49 1.20
CA LEU A 25 -13.40 -4.47 0.99
C LEU A 25 -14.17 -4.79 2.28
N ALA A 26 -13.48 -4.92 3.42
CA ALA A 26 -14.15 -5.10 4.71
C ALA A 26 -15.11 -3.93 5.03
N ALA A 27 -14.71 -2.71 4.71
CA ALA A 27 -15.53 -1.52 4.91
C ALA A 27 -16.68 -1.41 3.89
N THR A 28 -16.41 -1.55 2.59
CA THR A 28 -17.41 -1.26 1.54
C THR A 28 -18.34 -2.42 1.24
N LYS A 29 -17.84 -3.66 1.30
CA LYS A 29 -18.63 -4.86 0.98
C LYS A 29 -19.36 -5.42 2.19
N TYR A 30 -18.69 -5.41 3.35
CA TYR A 30 -19.21 -5.99 4.58
C TYR A 30 -19.72 -4.95 5.58
N PHE A 31 -19.65 -3.66 5.24
CA PHE A 31 -20.10 -2.54 6.05
C PHE A 31 -19.54 -2.57 7.49
N LYS A 32 -18.31 -3.05 7.64
CA LYS A 32 -17.62 -3.11 8.93
C LYS A 32 -16.89 -1.80 9.20
N LYS A 33 -17.07 -1.24 10.39
CA LYS A 33 -16.29 -0.09 10.84
C LYS A 33 -14.83 -0.48 10.90
N THR A 34 -14.00 0.14 10.07
CA THR A 34 -12.64 -0.32 9.81
C THR A 34 -11.63 0.79 10.06
N LEU A 35 -10.62 0.50 10.88
CA LEU A 35 -9.46 1.38 11.09
C LEU A 35 -8.21 0.79 10.47
N VAL A 36 -7.45 1.61 9.73
CA VAL A 36 -6.08 1.31 9.32
C VAL A 36 -5.10 1.99 10.27
N LEU A 37 -4.25 1.20 10.92
CA LEU A 37 -3.19 1.64 11.83
C LEU A 37 -1.82 1.36 11.19
N GLN A 38 -0.89 2.33 11.24
CA GLN A 38 0.42 2.21 10.59
C GLN A 38 1.54 2.32 11.62
N LEU A 39 2.34 1.26 11.74
CA LEU A 39 3.52 1.19 12.63
C LEU A 39 4.83 1.48 11.88
N THR A 40 4.73 1.90 10.62
CA THR A 40 5.85 2.25 9.76
C THR A 40 5.49 3.49 8.94
N THR A 41 6.50 4.31 8.70
CA THR A 41 6.46 5.54 7.89
C THR A 41 6.87 5.29 6.44
N LYS A 42 7.43 4.11 6.13
CA LYS A 42 7.96 3.78 4.79
C LYS A 42 6.89 3.70 3.70
N TYR A 43 5.66 3.36 4.08
CA TYR A 43 4.59 3.05 3.14
C TYR A 43 3.27 3.67 3.61
N PRO A 44 3.09 4.99 3.47
CA PRO A 44 1.89 5.67 3.92
C PRO A 44 0.67 5.19 3.12
N VAL A 45 -0.18 4.40 3.77
CA VAL A 45 -1.42 3.85 3.21
C VAL A 45 -2.39 4.95 2.80
N GLU A 46 -2.39 6.07 3.53
CA GLU A 46 -3.13 7.28 3.20
C GLU A 46 -2.85 7.77 1.77
N SER A 47 -1.57 7.81 1.37
CA SER A 47 -1.17 8.26 0.03
C SER A 47 -1.75 7.34 -1.06
N TYR A 48 -1.68 6.03 -0.91
CA TYR A 48 -2.21 5.11 -1.93
C TYR A 48 -3.74 5.12 -2.01
N LEU A 49 -4.43 5.23 -0.86
CA LEU A 49 -5.89 5.17 -0.79
C LEU A 49 -6.55 6.46 -1.26
N ILE A 50 -6.06 7.61 -0.78
CA ILE A 50 -6.73 8.91 -0.93
C ILE A 50 -5.79 10.07 -1.28
N GLY A 51 -4.52 9.83 -1.62
CA GLY A 51 -3.52 10.88 -1.87
C GLY A 51 -3.93 11.87 -2.96
N LYS A 52 -4.64 11.42 -3.99
CA LYS A 52 -5.22 12.32 -5.02
C LYS A 52 -6.23 13.30 -4.42
N ARG A 53 -7.14 12.82 -3.56
CA ARG A 53 -8.14 13.69 -2.89
C ARG A 53 -7.48 14.65 -1.92
N VAL A 54 -6.47 14.19 -1.19
CA VAL A 54 -5.73 15.04 -0.23
C VAL A 54 -4.98 16.15 -0.96
N SER A 55 -4.32 15.84 -2.08
CA SER A 55 -3.59 16.84 -2.88
C SER A 55 -4.49 17.84 -3.61
N GLU A 56 -5.67 17.41 -4.07
CA GLU A 56 -6.67 18.31 -4.67
C GLU A 56 -7.32 19.25 -3.63
N GLN A 57 -7.40 18.83 -2.36
CA GLN A 57 -7.95 19.62 -1.26
C GLN A 57 -6.91 20.49 -0.55
N SER A 58 -5.61 20.19 -0.68
CA SER A 58 -4.55 21.02 -0.13
C SER A 58 -4.33 22.26 -1.01
N ILE A 59 -5.04 23.34 -0.70
CA ILE A 59 -4.60 24.67 -1.09
C ILE A 59 -3.28 24.94 -0.34
N ASP A 60 -2.27 25.40 -1.08
CA ASP A 60 -0.87 25.60 -0.67
C ASP A 60 -0.73 26.64 0.47
N ASP A 61 -1.16 26.26 1.68
CA ASP A 61 -0.89 27.01 2.89
C ASP A 61 0.51 26.61 3.38
N MET A 62 1.52 27.31 2.86
CA MET A 62 2.88 27.37 3.37
C MET A 62 2.95 28.02 4.77
N LYS A 63 2.15 27.52 5.72
CA LYS A 63 2.38 27.69 7.15
C LYS A 63 2.86 26.36 7.68
N TYR A 64 4.04 26.37 8.30
CA TYR A 64 4.50 25.31 9.19
C TYR A 64 3.52 25.21 10.38
N ILE A 65 2.38 24.56 10.16
CA ILE A 65 1.45 24.20 11.22
C ILE A 65 2.04 22.93 11.84
N PHE A 66 2.46 23.04 13.10
CA PHE A 66 2.77 21.87 13.91
C PHE A 66 1.46 21.10 14.16
N GLU A 67 1.10 20.24 13.23
CA GLU A 67 -0.07 19.40 13.36
C GLU A 67 0.26 18.18 14.22
N ASP A 68 -0.18 18.23 15.47
CA ASP A 68 -0.22 17.07 16.36
C ASP A 68 -1.37 16.15 15.95
N THR A 69 -1.10 15.23 15.01
CA THR A 69 -2.12 14.34 14.42
C THR A 69 -1.61 12.90 14.33
N GLY A 70 -2.50 11.95 14.06
CA GLY A 70 -2.11 10.55 13.85
C GLY A 70 -1.60 9.85 15.09
N MET A 71 -0.71 8.88 14.86
CA MET A 71 -0.08 8.08 15.92
C MET A 71 0.64 8.97 16.95
N ASP A 72 1.31 10.03 16.51
CA ASP A 72 2.08 10.93 17.39
C ASP A 72 1.19 11.64 18.43
N SER A 73 -0.04 11.99 18.04
CA SER A 73 -1.01 12.63 18.94
C SER A 73 -1.59 11.68 19.98
N LEU A 74 -1.71 10.40 19.62
CA LEU A 74 -2.21 9.37 20.52
C LEU A 74 -1.11 8.90 21.47
N THR A 75 0.12 8.69 20.98
CA THR A 75 1.25 8.27 21.82
C THR A 75 1.69 9.36 22.80
N ARG A 76 1.62 10.65 22.44
CA ARG A 76 1.84 11.75 23.42
C ARG A 76 0.83 11.75 24.56
N ARG A 77 -0.35 11.18 24.32
CA ARG A 77 -1.40 10.99 25.31
C ARG A 77 -1.31 9.61 25.98
N ALA A 78 -0.17 8.93 25.93
CA ALA A 78 0.04 7.61 26.55
C ALA A 78 -0.26 7.56 28.07
N GLY A 79 -0.29 8.70 28.76
CA GLY A 79 -0.77 8.78 30.15
C GLY A 79 -2.30 8.65 30.31
N VAL A 80 -3.05 8.66 29.20
CA VAL A 80 -4.51 8.49 29.19
C VAL A 80 -4.84 7.01 29.18
N LYS A 81 -5.58 6.54 30.20
CA LYS A 81 -5.94 5.12 30.37
C LYS A 81 -6.83 4.57 29.25
N ALA A 82 -7.55 5.43 28.52
CA ALA A 82 -8.41 5.04 27.41
C ALA A 82 -8.70 6.21 26.46
N PHE A 83 -8.65 5.96 25.15
CA PHE A 83 -9.06 6.93 24.13
C PHE A 83 -10.57 6.84 23.87
N THR A 84 -11.15 7.98 23.48
CA THR A 84 -12.58 8.12 23.10
C THR A 84 -12.70 8.37 21.60
N THR A 85 -13.92 8.31 21.06
CA THR A 85 -14.21 8.63 19.65
C THR A 85 -13.68 10.01 19.24
N SER A 86 -13.79 11.02 20.10
CA SER A 86 -13.26 12.37 19.83
C SER A 86 -11.74 12.42 19.72
N HIS A 87 -11.01 11.55 20.42
CA HIS A 87 -9.56 11.46 20.27
C HIS A 87 -9.20 10.87 18.90
N PHE A 88 -9.90 9.83 18.46
CA PHE A 88 -9.66 9.22 17.14
C PHE A 88 -10.09 10.14 16.00
N ALA A 89 -11.21 10.84 16.12
CA ALA A 89 -11.69 11.76 15.08
C ALA A 89 -10.66 12.85 14.69
N ASN A 90 -9.80 13.26 15.63
CA ASN A 90 -8.73 14.23 15.38
C ASN A 90 -7.42 13.60 14.87
N ALA A 91 -7.28 12.28 15.01
CA ALA A 91 -6.06 11.55 14.66
C ALA A 91 -6.17 10.80 13.30
N VAL A 92 -7.39 10.55 12.83
CA VAL A 92 -7.64 9.80 11.59
C VAL A 92 -7.97 10.72 10.40
N VAL A 93 -7.84 10.17 9.19
CA VAL A 93 -8.44 10.70 7.97
C VAL A 93 -9.51 9.71 7.50
N PRO A 94 -10.78 10.15 7.35
CA PRO A 94 -11.82 9.29 6.80
C PRO A 94 -11.60 9.10 5.30
N ALA A 95 -11.43 7.86 4.86
CA ALA A 95 -11.34 7.53 3.44
C ALA A 95 -12.73 7.51 2.78
N ILE A 96 -13.79 7.24 3.55
CA ILE A 96 -15.18 7.25 3.11
C ILE A 96 -15.98 8.19 4.02
N SER A 97 -16.91 8.96 3.45
CA SER A 97 -17.66 9.99 4.19
C SER A 97 -18.61 9.45 5.27
N SER A 98 -18.86 8.13 5.31
CA SER A 98 -19.67 7.50 6.35
C SER A 98 -18.86 7.36 7.64
N GLU A 99 -19.46 7.75 8.76
CA GLU A 99 -18.78 7.82 10.05
C GLU A 99 -18.13 6.49 10.46
N ASN A 100 -16.82 6.51 10.69
CA ASN A 100 -15.98 5.38 11.10
C ASN A 100 -16.01 4.16 10.14
N LEU A 101 -16.50 4.31 8.91
CA LEU A 101 -16.62 3.18 7.98
C LEU A 101 -15.24 2.71 7.51
N LEU A 102 -14.41 3.64 7.05
CA LEU A 102 -13.01 3.39 6.73
C LEU A 102 -12.17 4.60 7.12
N ASP A 103 -11.51 4.49 8.26
CA ASP A 103 -10.64 5.53 8.79
C ASP A 103 -9.18 5.07 8.71
N ILE A 104 -8.30 6.02 8.39
CA ILE A 104 -6.86 5.79 8.32
C ILE A 104 -6.21 6.62 9.42
N LEU A 105 -5.55 6.00 10.38
CA LEU A 105 -4.73 6.75 11.33
C LEU A 105 -3.56 7.38 10.58
N LYS A 106 -3.44 8.71 10.66
CA LYS A 106 -2.36 9.46 10.00
C LYS A 106 -1.00 8.89 10.42
N VAL A 107 -0.14 8.74 9.43
CA VAL A 107 1.23 8.24 9.63
C VAL A 107 2.02 9.22 10.51
N SER A 108 2.93 8.70 11.33
CA SER A 108 3.84 9.55 12.10
C SER A 108 4.70 10.42 11.17
N LYS A 109 4.96 11.67 11.57
CA LYS A 109 5.88 12.57 10.86
C LYS A 109 7.34 12.38 11.30
N LYS A 110 7.60 11.50 12.28
CA LYS A 110 8.95 11.16 12.76
C LYS A 110 9.68 10.28 11.75
N VAL A 111 11.00 10.18 11.87
CA VAL A 111 11.77 9.23 11.06
C VAL A 111 11.50 7.79 11.53
N GLU A 112 11.53 6.84 10.58
CA GLU A 112 11.20 5.43 10.84
C GLU A 112 11.90 4.83 12.06
N ALA A 113 13.18 5.13 12.25
CA ALA A 113 13.96 4.58 13.35
C ALA A 113 13.47 5.05 14.73
N ASP A 114 12.94 6.29 14.80
CA ASP A 114 12.40 6.84 16.03
C ASP A 114 11.05 6.22 16.36
N VAL A 115 10.17 6.07 15.35
CA VAL A 115 8.89 5.38 15.49
C VAL A 115 9.11 3.93 15.97
N ALA A 116 10.02 3.21 15.31
CA ALA A 116 10.36 1.84 15.70
C ALA A 116 10.90 1.76 17.13
N ARG A 117 11.76 2.70 17.53
CA ARG A 117 12.33 2.75 18.89
C ARG A 117 11.24 2.99 19.93
N GLU A 118 10.35 3.96 19.71
CA GLU A 118 9.26 4.28 20.64
C GLU A 118 8.30 3.11 20.83
N ILE A 119 7.90 2.43 19.75
CA ILE A 119 7.02 1.26 19.84
C ILE A 119 7.67 0.13 20.64
N VAL A 120 8.98 -0.09 20.46
CA VAL A 120 9.72 -1.13 21.18
C VAL A 120 9.93 -0.77 22.66
N GLN A 121 10.12 0.50 22.98
CA GLN A 121 10.33 0.97 24.35
C GLN A 121 9.02 1.05 25.15
N GLU A 122 7.92 1.41 24.50
CA GLU A 122 6.62 1.61 25.14
C GLU A 122 5.48 0.88 24.38
N PRO A 123 5.53 -0.46 24.27
CA PRO A 123 4.51 -1.23 23.55
C PRO A 123 3.10 -1.05 24.12
N GLU A 124 2.98 -0.84 25.43
CA GLU A 124 1.71 -0.62 26.12
C GLU A 124 0.96 0.63 25.63
N SER A 125 1.69 1.64 25.15
CA SER A 125 1.09 2.83 24.54
C SER A 125 0.33 2.47 23.26
N VAL A 126 0.94 1.62 22.41
CA VAL A 126 0.28 1.09 21.20
C VAL A 126 -0.85 0.13 21.57
N GLY A 127 -0.63 -0.71 22.59
CA GLY A 127 -1.67 -1.59 23.13
C GLY A 127 -2.91 -0.83 23.60
N THR A 128 -2.72 0.29 24.30
CA THR A 128 -3.82 1.16 24.77
C THR A 128 -4.58 1.78 23.59
N ILE A 129 -3.88 2.20 22.53
CA ILE A 129 -4.49 2.70 21.30
C ILE A 129 -5.35 1.60 20.65
N ILE A 130 -4.78 0.41 20.42
CA ILE A 130 -5.49 -0.72 19.81
C ILE A 130 -6.72 -1.13 20.65
N ASN A 131 -6.55 -1.26 21.96
CA ASN A 131 -7.64 -1.66 22.86
C ASN A 131 -8.75 -0.60 22.95
N SER A 132 -8.42 0.68 22.81
CA SER A 132 -9.41 1.75 22.73
C SER A 132 -10.12 1.75 21.38
N ALA A 133 -9.38 1.53 20.28
CA ALA A 133 -9.95 1.43 18.93
C ALA A 133 -10.93 0.25 18.82
N LYS A 134 -10.72 -0.86 19.53
CA LYS A 134 -11.64 -2.03 19.56
C LYS A 134 -13.06 -1.67 20.01
N LYS A 135 -13.25 -0.53 20.68
CA LYS A 135 -14.56 -0.04 21.14
C LYS A 135 -15.32 0.76 20.07
N ILE A 136 -14.63 1.18 19.01
CA ILE A 136 -15.14 2.09 17.97
C ILE A 136 -15.27 1.36 16.63
N TYR A 137 -14.29 0.51 16.32
CA TYR A 137 -14.17 -0.20 15.06
C TYR A 137 -14.38 -1.70 15.23
N ASP A 138 -15.06 -2.31 14.27
CA ASP A 138 -15.21 -3.76 14.17
C ASP A 138 -13.87 -4.42 13.84
N ASN A 139 -13.12 -3.80 12.93
CA ASN A 139 -11.84 -4.30 12.43
C ASN A 139 -10.74 -3.25 12.50
N ILE A 140 -9.56 -3.65 12.97
CA ILE A 140 -8.36 -2.82 13.01
C ILE A 140 -7.27 -3.53 12.20
N PHE A 141 -6.92 -2.97 11.05
CA PHE A 141 -5.85 -3.46 10.20
C PHE A 141 -4.57 -2.72 10.53
N VAL A 142 -3.58 -3.44 11.04
CA VAL A 142 -2.29 -2.89 11.46
C VAL A 142 -1.25 -3.20 10.38
N LEU A 143 -0.53 -2.19 9.90
CA LEU A 143 0.60 -2.35 8.99
C LEU A 143 1.91 -2.26 9.77
N ALA A 144 2.80 -3.25 9.60
CA ALA A 144 4.17 -3.18 10.11
C ALA A 144 5.19 -3.57 9.04
N ASP A 145 6.42 -3.05 9.15
CA ASP A 145 7.54 -3.49 8.33
C ASP A 145 8.00 -4.88 8.78
N GLY A 146 8.02 -5.84 7.84
CA GLY A 146 8.50 -7.20 8.08
C GLY A 146 9.96 -7.26 8.55
N LYS A 147 10.77 -6.26 8.18
CA LYS A 147 12.17 -6.13 8.62
C LYS A 147 12.31 -5.64 10.05
N ALA A 148 11.27 -5.02 10.60
CA ALA A 148 11.24 -4.49 11.95
C ALA A 148 10.71 -5.55 12.92
N ALA A 149 11.38 -6.71 13.00
CA ALA A 149 10.91 -7.87 13.77
C ALA A 149 10.60 -7.52 15.25
N LYS A 150 11.40 -6.65 15.87
CA LYS A 150 11.16 -6.17 17.25
C LYS A 150 9.88 -5.35 17.39
N VAL A 151 9.54 -4.54 16.38
CA VAL A 151 8.28 -3.77 16.36
C VAL A 151 7.11 -4.73 16.25
N VAL A 152 7.20 -5.73 15.36
CA VAL A 152 6.16 -6.76 15.21
C VAL A 152 5.99 -7.55 16.51
N GLU A 153 7.09 -8.00 17.12
CA GLU A 153 7.09 -8.73 18.39
C GLU A 153 6.44 -7.92 19.52
N ALA A 154 6.77 -6.62 19.63
CA ALA A 154 6.25 -5.72 20.63
C ALA A 154 4.72 -5.54 20.58
N VAL A 155 4.12 -5.60 19.39
CA VAL A 155 2.66 -5.41 19.22
C VAL A 155 1.87 -6.71 19.08
N LEU A 156 2.56 -7.84 18.87
CA LEU A 156 1.93 -9.15 18.67
C LEU A 156 0.93 -9.55 19.77
N PRO A 157 1.14 -9.22 21.06
CA PRO A 157 0.17 -9.53 22.12
C PRO A 157 -1.21 -8.88 21.93
N TYR A 158 -1.32 -7.82 21.14
CA TYR A 158 -2.57 -7.10 20.89
C TYR A 158 -3.23 -7.49 19.55
N VAL A 159 -2.63 -8.43 18.81
CA VAL A 159 -3.03 -8.85 17.47
C VAL A 159 -3.74 -10.20 17.54
N ASP A 160 -4.89 -10.30 16.88
CA ASP A 160 -5.69 -11.54 16.85
C ASP A 160 -5.25 -12.47 15.69
N LYS A 161 -4.95 -11.89 14.52
CA LYS A 161 -4.56 -12.61 13.29
C LYS A 161 -3.40 -11.91 12.58
N THR A 162 -2.55 -12.67 11.90
CA THR A 162 -1.45 -12.13 11.08
C THR A 162 -1.65 -12.50 9.62
N VAL A 163 -1.38 -11.58 8.71
CA VAL A 163 -1.23 -11.82 7.27
C VAL A 163 0.21 -11.52 6.89
N THR A 164 0.94 -12.56 6.49
CA THR A 164 2.30 -12.42 5.96
C THR A 164 2.26 -12.41 4.44
N CYS A 165 2.58 -11.27 3.85
CA CYS A 165 2.64 -11.07 2.41
C CYS A 165 3.99 -11.56 1.88
N ILE A 166 3.94 -12.50 0.93
CA ILE A 166 5.10 -13.16 0.32
C ILE A 166 5.06 -12.97 -1.20
N THR A 167 6.21 -12.90 -1.86
CA THR A 167 6.21 -12.86 -3.34
C THR A 167 6.04 -14.26 -3.94
N GLN A 168 5.48 -14.33 -5.15
CA GLN A 168 5.41 -15.56 -5.91
C GLN A 168 6.81 -15.95 -6.41
N GLY A 169 7.31 -17.13 -6.01
CA GLY A 169 8.61 -17.62 -6.47
C GLY A 169 9.36 -18.44 -5.42
N LYS A 170 10.65 -18.13 -5.27
CA LYS A 170 11.51 -18.80 -4.29
C LYS A 170 11.06 -18.51 -2.87
N LYS A 171 11.34 -19.44 -1.96
CA LYS A 171 11.00 -19.28 -0.54
C LYS A 171 11.75 -18.08 0.01
N GLU A 172 11.01 -17.19 0.65
CA GLU A 172 11.54 -16.04 1.37
C GLU A 172 11.64 -16.37 2.85
N GLU A 173 12.63 -15.78 3.52
CA GLU A 173 12.72 -15.85 4.98
C GLU A 173 11.69 -14.91 5.62
N ILE A 174 11.03 -15.42 6.66
CA ILE A 174 10.07 -14.68 7.47
C ILE A 174 10.68 -14.56 8.86
N THR A 175 11.33 -13.43 9.13
CA THR A 175 12.03 -13.19 10.42
C THR A 175 11.09 -12.66 11.49
N ALA A 176 10.18 -11.74 11.14
CA ALA A 176 9.21 -11.21 12.08
C ALA A 176 8.20 -12.28 12.54
N PRO A 177 7.96 -12.40 13.86
CA PRO A 177 7.05 -13.40 14.41
C PRO A 177 5.61 -13.18 13.93
N SER A 178 4.79 -14.21 14.04
CA SER A 178 3.37 -14.17 13.66
C SER A 178 2.55 -14.82 14.76
N THR A 179 1.25 -14.49 14.79
CA THR A 179 0.29 -15.17 15.66
C THR A 179 0.14 -16.64 15.24
N SER A 180 -0.47 -17.46 16.11
CA SER A 180 -0.83 -18.85 15.76
C SER A 180 -1.78 -18.92 14.57
N LYS A 181 -2.69 -17.93 14.44
CA LYS A 181 -3.54 -17.72 13.26
C LYS A 181 -2.84 -16.83 12.23
N ASN A 182 -1.85 -17.38 11.52
CA ASN A 182 -1.13 -16.69 10.44
C ASN A 182 -1.61 -17.15 9.06
N TYR A 183 -1.92 -16.19 8.20
CA TYR A 183 -2.34 -16.37 6.82
C TYR A 183 -1.22 -15.94 5.89
N LEU A 184 -0.83 -16.79 4.94
CA LEU A 184 0.12 -16.42 3.90
C LEU A 184 -0.63 -15.87 2.69
N LEU A 185 -0.25 -14.69 2.23
CA LEU A 185 -0.79 -14.06 1.04
C LEU A 185 0.31 -13.96 -0.02
N VAL A 186 0.16 -14.69 -1.12
CA VAL A 186 1.05 -14.58 -2.28
C VAL A 186 0.63 -13.36 -3.09
N THR A 187 1.45 -12.30 -3.05
CA THR A 187 1.15 -11.05 -3.72
C THR A 187 1.63 -11.03 -5.16
N ASN A 188 0.96 -10.23 -5.99
CA ASN A 188 1.25 -10.10 -7.41
C ASN A 188 1.23 -11.47 -8.14
N TYR A 189 0.25 -12.30 -7.80
CA TYR A 189 0.18 -13.69 -8.22
C TYR A 189 -0.21 -13.80 -9.70
N ASP A 190 0.59 -14.53 -10.48
CA ASP A 190 0.27 -14.93 -11.85
C ASP A 190 -0.14 -16.42 -11.89
N TYR A 191 -1.37 -16.68 -12.32
CA TYR A 191 -1.92 -18.03 -12.48
C TYR A 191 -1.17 -18.88 -13.51
N LYS A 192 -0.43 -18.26 -14.44
CA LYS A 192 0.36 -18.95 -15.47
C LYS A 192 1.75 -19.34 -14.99
N SER A 193 2.16 -18.87 -13.81
CA SER A 193 3.46 -19.21 -13.23
C SER A 193 3.52 -20.68 -12.81
N GLN A 194 4.71 -21.27 -12.91
CA GLN A 194 4.98 -22.60 -12.34
C GLN A 194 4.86 -22.64 -10.81
N PHE A 195 5.02 -21.49 -10.15
CA PHE A 195 4.86 -21.33 -8.70
C PHE A 195 3.39 -21.14 -8.34
N SER A 196 2.59 -22.19 -8.56
CA SER A 196 1.16 -22.19 -8.25
C SER A 196 0.90 -22.02 -6.75
N ALA A 197 -0.31 -21.63 -6.36
CA ALA A 197 -0.72 -21.54 -4.96
C ALA A 197 -0.45 -22.85 -4.19
N HIS A 198 -0.69 -24.01 -4.81
CA HIS A 198 -0.36 -25.31 -4.22
C HIS A 198 1.15 -25.51 -4.02
N HIS A 199 1.96 -25.12 -5.00
CA HIS A 199 3.41 -25.16 -4.87
C HIS A 199 3.89 -24.24 -3.73
N MET A 200 3.36 -23.02 -3.65
CA MET A 200 3.68 -22.06 -2.59
C MET A 200 3.27 -22.59 -1.20
N ALA A 201 2.08 -23.19 -1.07
CA ALA A 201 1.63 -23.81 0.18
C ALA A 201 2.61 -24.90 0.65
N LYS A 202 3.00 -25.80 -0.26
CA LYS A 202 4.01 -26.84 0.03
C LYS A 202 5.37 -26.25 0.41
N LEU A 203 5.82 -25.20 -0.28
CA LEU A 203 7.11 -24.55 -0.04
C LEU A 203 7.22 -23.93 1.36
N PHE A 204 6.11 -23.36 1.84
CA PHE A 204 6.02 -22.76 3.17
C PHE A 204 5.51 -23.74 4.25
N GLY A 205 5.17 -24.97 3.88
CA GLY A 205 4.72 -26.00 4.83
C GLY A 205 3.35 -25.71 5.44
N VAL A 206 2.48 -25.00 4.71
CA VAL A 206 1.12 -24.66 5.15
C VAL A 206 0.08 -25.40 4.30
N LYS A 207 -1.11 -25.62 4.86
CA LYS A 207 -2.23 -26.26 4.14
C LYS A 207 -2.70 -25.42 2.96
N LYS A 208 -2.80 -24.10 3.15
CA LYS A 208 -3.37 -23.16 2.18
C LYS A 208 -2.61 -21.84 2.20
N VAL A 209 -2.52 -21.22 1.03
CA VAL A 209 -2.13 -19.82 0.85
C VAL A 209 -3.28 -19.07 0.19
N PHE A 210 -3.41 -17.79 0.50
CA PHE A 210 -4.27 -16.87 -0.22
C PHE A 210 -3.45 -16.22 -1.34
N VAL A 211 -4.13 -15.70 -2.35
CA VAL A 211 -3.48 -15.05 -3.49
C VAL A 211 -4.05 -13.65 -3.70
N MET A 212 -3.19 -12.70 -4.06
CA MET A 212 -3.57 -11.40 -4.59
C MET A 212 -3.13 -11.37 -6.06
N PRO A 213 -4.04 -11.70 -6.99
CA PRO A 213 -3.73 -11.75 -8.41
C PRO A 213 -3.18 -10.43 -8.96
N TYR A 214 -2.28 -10.51 -9.93
CA TYR A 214 -1.89 -9.33 -10.69
C TYR A 214 -3.10 -8.75 -11.44
N ASN A 215 -3.32 -7.46 -11.29
CA ASN A 215 -4.35 -6.71 -11.99
C ASN A 215 -3.81 -5.33 -12.35
N VAL A 216 -3.90 -4.98 -13.64
CA VAL A 216 -3.38 -3.71 -14.18
C VAL A 216 -4.15 -2.51 -13.63
N ASP A 217 -5.49 -2.55 -13.64
CA ASP A 217 -6.31 -1.44 -13.17
C ASP A 217 -6.00 -1.12 -11.70
N PHE A 218 -6.01 -2.13 -10.84
CA PHE A 218 -5.64 -2.00 -9.43
C PHE A 218 -4.27 -1.34 -9.26
N LYS A 219 -3.30 -1.76 -10.08
CA LYS A 219 -1.97 -1.18 -10.10
C LYS A 219 -1.96 0.28 -10.50
N ASP A 220 -2.71 0.65 -11.52
CA ASP A 220 -2.80 2.02 -11.99
C ASP A 220 -3.47 2.90 -10.93
N TYR A 221 -4.52 2.42 -10.27
CA TYR A 221 -5.21 3.17 -9.21
C TYR A 221 -4.34 3.41 -7.97
N TYR A 222 -3.61 2.41 -7.47
CA TYR A 222 -2.72 2.64 -6.33
C TYR A 222 -1.47 3.45 -6.72
N THR A 223 -1.03 3.37 -7.97
CA THR A 223 0.09 4.20 -8.47
C THR A 223 -0.33 5.66 -8.63
N ASN A 224 -1.59 5.90 -8.98
CA ASN A 224 -2.20 7.22 -9.08
C ASN A 224 -2.83 7.71 -7.77
N GLU A 225 -2.50 7.09 -6.63
CA GLU A 225 -2.92 7.56 -5.29
C GLU A 225 -4.45 7.67 -5.11
N ASN A 226 -5.21 6.82 -5.80
CA ASN A 226 -6.68 6.87 -5.84
C ASN A 226 -7.31 5.47 -5.71
N MET A 227 -6.70 4.61 -4.90
CA MET A 227 -7.13 3.23 -4.75
C MET A 227 -8.55 3.11 -4.15
N ILE A 228 -9.04 4.11 -3.41
CA ILE A 228 -10.41 4.11 -2.91
C ILE A 228 -11.44 4.03 -4.05
N GLN A 229 -11.19 4.71 -5.18
CA GLN A 229 -12.12 4.70 -6.31
C GLN A 229 -12.17 3.33 -6.99
N TYR A 230 -11.04 2.62 -7.04
CA TYR A 230 -11.01 1.23 -7.48
C TYR A 230 -11.90 0.36 -6.58
N ILE A 231 -11.74 0.45 -5.26
CA ILE A 231 -12.50 -0.36 -4.30
C ILE A 231 -14.01 -0.10 -4.45
N LEU A 232 -14.42 1.16 -4.48
CA LEU A 232 -15.83 1.53 -4.62
C LEU A 232 -16.44 1.05 -5.94
N SER A 233 -15.69 1.13 -7.04
CA SER A 233 -16.16 0.71 -8.37
C SER A 233 -16.19 -0.81 -8.56
N ASN A 234 -15.52 -1.58 -7.69
CA ASN A 234 -15.33 -3.02 -7.84
C ASN A 234 -15.76 -3.81 -6.60
N THR A 235 -16.73 -3.30 -5.82
CA THR A 235 -17.21 -4.00 -4.61
C THR A 235 -17.95 -5.30 -4.95
N GLU A 236 -18.69 -5.32 -6.06
CA GLU A 236 -19.39 -6.49 -6.60
C GLU A 236 -19.11 -6.65 -8.10
N PRO A 237 -17.93 -7.14 -8.49
CA PRO A 237 -17.57 -7.25 -9.90
C PRO A 237 -18.30 -8.44 -10.56
N GLU A 238 -18.67 -8.26 -11.81
CA GLU A 238 -19.20 -9.32 -12.66
C GLU A 238 -18.08 -10.20 -13.20
N LYS A 239 -18.39 -11.44 -13.60
CA LYS A 239 -17.39 -12.39 -14.15
C LYS A 239 -16.67 -11.89 -15.41
N SER A 240 -17.30 -10.98 -16.15
CA SER A 240 -16.73 -10.31 -17.32
C SER A 240 -15.76 -9.19 -16.97
N ASP A 241 -15.81 -8.68 -15.73
CA ASP A 241 -14.98 -7.56 -15.31
C ASP A 241 -13.53 -7.99 -15.16
N TYR A 242 -12.63 -7.14 -15.63
CA TYR A 242 -11.20 -7.39 -15.55
C TYR A 242 -10.71 -7.57 -14.10
N SER A 243 -11.36 -6.89 -13.16
CA SER A 243 -11.08 -6.92 -11.72
C SER A 243 -11.66 -8.13 -10.99
N TYR A 244 -12.53 -8.92 -11.63
CA TYR A 244 -13.27 -10.02 -11.00
C TYR A 244 -12.36 -10.98 -10.21
N HIS A 245 -11.29 -11.44 -10.84
CA HIS A 245 -10.39 -12.42 -10.21
C HIS A 245 -9.67 -11.85 -8.98
N LEU A 246 -9.17 -10.61 -9.07
CA LEU A 246 -8.49 -9.97 -7.94
C LEU A 246 -9.45 -9.81 -6.77
N VAL A 247 -10.62 -9.21 -7.00
CA VAL A 247 -11.59 -8.95 -5.94
C VAL A 247 -12.12 -10.25 -5.35
N THR A 248 -12.41 -11.26 -6.16
CA THR A 248 -12.91 -12.56 -5.68
C THR A 248 -11.89 -13.26 -4.78
N GLU A 249 -10.62 -13.29 -5.15
CA GLU A 249 -9.59 -13.93 -4.31
C GLU A 249 -9.31 -13.14 -3.03
N MET A 250 -9.34 -11.81 -3.11
CA MET A 250 -9.21 -10.96 -1.92
C MET A 250 -10.44 -11.03 -1.01
N ASP A 251 -11.63 -11.23 -1.56
CA ASP A 251 -12.86 -11.47 -0.80
C ASP A 251 -12.76 -12.74 0.06
N LYS A 252 -12.18 -13.81 -0.50
CA LYS A 252 -11.91 -15.04 0.26
C LYS A 252 -10.99 -14.78 1.45
N LEU A 253 -9.95 -13.96 1.26
CA LEU A 253 -9.08 -13.55 2.37
C LEU A 253 -9.86 -12.73 3.41
N VAL A 254 -10.65 -11.75 2.98
CA VAL A 254 -11.45 -10.91 3.87
C VAL A 254 -12.37 -11.78 4.74
N ARG A 255 -13.15 -12.69 4.15
CA ARG A 255 -14.02 -13.63 4.88
C ARG A 255 -13.26 -14.46 5.91
N ALA A 256 -12.12 -15.04 5.52
CA ALA A 256 -11.30 -15.83 6.43
C ALA A 256 -10.74 -15.00 7.61
N LEU A 257 -10.57 -13.69 7.42
CA LEU A 257 -10.09 -12.77 8.45
C LEU A 257 -11.21 -12.25 9.36
N ILE A 258 -12.37 -11.88 8.83
CA ILE A 258 -13.40 -11.15 9.59
C ILE A 258 -14.63 -11.99 9.97
N ASP A 259 -14.94 -13.05 9.23
CA ASP A 259 -16.17 -13.85 9.41
C ASP A 259 -15.93 -15.25 10.00
N ASP A 260 -14.66 -15.65 10.20
CA ASP A 260 -14.26 -16.98 10.73
C ASP A 260 -14.85 -18.19 9.95
N GLU A 261 -15.39 -17.98 8.74
CA GLU A 261 -15.71 -19.07 7.81
C GLU A 261 -14.41 -19.66 7.27
N GLU A 262 -14.07 -20.89 7.67
CA GLU A 262 -13.12 -21.71 6.92
C GLU A 262 -13.72 -21.97 5.54
N SER A 263 -13.35 -21.17 4.54
CA SER A 263 -13.83 -21.40 3.19
C SER A 263 -13.31 -22.76 2.70
N ASP A 264 -14.21 -23.73 2.54
CA ASP A 264 -13.92 -24.99 1.87
C ASP A 264 -13.33 -24.74 0.47
N GLU A 265 -12.50 -25.68 0.02
CA GLU A 265 -11.70 -25.56 -1.20
C GLU A 265 -12.56 -25.47 -2.46
N ASP A 266 -12.74 -24.26 -2.99
CA ASP A 266 -13.14 -24.10 -4.39
C ASP A 266 -11.93 -24.41 -5.29
N GLU A 267 -11.85 -25.66 -5.78
CA GLU A 267 -11.00 -26.03 -6.93
C GLU A 267 -11.47 -25.26 -8.18
N PHE A 268 -11.05 -24.00 -8.32
CA PHE A 268 -11.28 -23.24 -9.55
C PHE A 268 -10.33 -23.73 -10.65
N ARG A 269 -10.74 -24.79 -11.34
CA ARG A 269 -10.10 -25.26 -12.57
C ARG A 269 -10.32 -24.22 -13.66
N PHE A 270 -9.27 -23.49 -14.03
CA PHE A 270 -9.25 -22.73 -15.28
C PHE A 270 -9.50 -23.68 -16.45
N SER A 271 -10.72 -23.72 -16.98
CA SER A 271 -10.95 -24.33 -18.29
C SER A 271 -10.29 -23.42 -19.32
N LYS A 272 -9.30 -23.95 -20.07
CA LYS A 272 -8.64 -23.28 -21.19
C LYS A 272 -9.60 -23.09 -22.37
N LYS A 273 -10.68 -22.33 -22.19
CA LYS A 273 -11.46 -21.81 -23.32
C LYS A 273 -11.29 -20.30 -23.35
N THR A 274 -10.35 -19.87 -24.18
CA THR A 274 -10.32 -18.53 -24.77
C THR A 274 -11.71 -18.25 -25.34
N ILE A 275 -12.50 -17.41 -24.67
CA ILE A 275 -13.74 -16.89 -25.24
C ILE A 275 -13.32 -15.69 -26.09
N GLU A 276 -13.00 -15.95 -27.36
CA GLU A 276 -13.17 -14.95 -28.41
C GLU A 276 -14.68 -14.69 -28.53
N ARG A 277 -15.17 -13.62 -27.92
CA ARG A 277 -16.46 -13.03 -28.29
C ARG A 277 -16.19 -11.64 -28.84
N ARG A 278 -16.39 -11.51 -30.15
CA ARG A 278 -16.54 -10.24 -30.85
C ARG A 278 -17.63 -9.44 -30.16
N ILE A 279 -17.30 -8.20 -29.81
CA ILE A 279 -18.29 -7.17 -29.47
C ILE A 279 -18.89 -6.73 -30.80
N GLU A 280 -20.10 -7.17 -31.09
CA GLU A 280 -20.96 -6.47 -32.05
C GLU A 280 -21.79 -5.45 -31.25
N GLU A 281 -21.55 -4.18 -31.59
CA GLU A 281 -22.20 -2.94 -31.14
C GLU A 281 -21.69 -2.24 -29.86
N PRO A 282 -21.39 -0.92 -29.94
CA PRO A 282 -20.95 -0.14 -28.79
C PRO A 282 -22.12 0.19 -27.87
N VAL A 283 -22.09 -0.34 -26.64
CA VAL A 283 -23.00 0.09 -25.57
C VAL A 283 -22.68 1.55 -25.22
N LYS A 284 -23.61 2.46 -25.53
CA LYS A 284 -23.57 3.85 -25.06
C LYS A 284 -23.99 3.89 -23.59
N LEU A 285 -23.06 4.25 -22.72
CA LEU A 285 -23.35 4.57 -21.32
C LEU A 285 -23.89 6.00 -21.24
N THR A 286 -25.18 6.16 -20.93
CA THR A 286 -25.77 7.43 -20.47
C THR A 286 -25.68 7.48 -18.95
N GLY A 287 -25.08 8.54 -18.42
CA GLY A 287 -24.73 8.66 -17.00
C GLY A 287 -25.89 8.84 -16.03
N GLY A 288 -25.54 8.74 -14.75
CA GLY A 288 -26.30 9.32 -13.62
C GLY A 288 -27.11 8.34 -12.77
N ASN A 289 -26.65 8.16 -11.52
CA ASN A 289 -27.35 7.61 -10.35
C ASN A 289 -27.33 6.07 -10.18
N ALA A 290 -26.43 5.58 -9.32
CA ALA A 290 -26.51 4.23 -8.78
C ALA A 290 -27.61 4.17 -7.70
N LYS A 291 -28.65 3.36 -7.93
CA LYS A 291 -29.64 2.97 -6.91
C LYS A 291 -29.19 1.64 -6.31
N ILE A 292 -28.90 1.61 -5.01
CA ILE A 292 -28.59 0.36 -4.30
C ILE A 292 -29.83 -0.04 -3.50
N GLU A 293 -30.44 -1.18 -3.85
CA GLU A 293 -31.58 -1.76 -3.14
C GLU A 293 -31.05 -2.74 -2.08
N VAL A 294 -31.08 -2.35 -0.80
CA VAL A 294 -30.65 -3.24 0.30
C VAL A 294 -31.85 -4.06 0.78
N THR A 295 -31.75 -5.38 0.70
CA THR A 295 -32.77 -6.30 1.24
C THR A 295 -32.23 -6.95 2.51
N GLU A 296 -32.69 -6.49 3.68
CA GLU A 296 -32.42 -7.19 4.94
C GLU A 296 -33.36 -8.40 5.08
N LYS A 297 -32.79 -9.62 5.17
CA LYS A 297 -33.55 -10.81 5.55
C LYS A 297 -33.69 -10.88 7.07
N LYS A 298 -34.82 -10.37 7.61
CA LYS A 298 -35.32 -10.75 8.94
C LYS A 298 -36.37 -11.85 8.79
N PHE A 299 -36.34 -12.79 9.73
CA PHE A 299 -36.92 -14.13 9.63
C PHE A 299 -38.44 -14.22 9.42
N LEU A 300 -39.21 -13.12 9.32
CA LEU A 300 -40.68 -13.20 9.16
C LEU A 300 -41.36 -12.08 8.33
N LYS A 301 -40.63 -11.24 7.58
CA LYS A 301 -41.14 -10.39 6.45
C LYS A 301 -39.99 -9.50 5.91
N PRO A 302 -39.76 -9.43 4.58
CA PRO A 302 -38.79 -8.51 4.01
C PRO A 302 -39.30 -7.05 4.09
N SER A 303 -38.52 -6.16 4.70
CA SER A 303 -38.74 -4.72 4.62
C SER A 303 -37.72 -4.09 3.68
N LYS A 304 -38.20 -3.34 2.68
CA LYS A 304 -37.36 -2.57 1.76
C LYS A 304 -37.01 -1.23 2.40
N THR A 305 -35.73 -0.90 2.49
CA THR A 305 -35.28 0.44 2.90
C THR A 305 -34.41 1.03 1.81
N LEU A 306 -34.81 2.18 1.27
CA LEU A 306 -34.05 2.94 0.28
C LEU A 306 -33.02 3.80 1.01
N ALA A 307 -31.74 3.56 0.77
CA ALA A 307 -30.67 4.47 1.18
C ALA A 307 -30.27 5.33 -0.01
N HIS A 308 -30.42 6.65 0.13
CA HIS A 308 -29.96 7.61 -0.87
C HIS A 308 -28.54 8.06 -0.50
N VAL A 309 -27.57 7.76 -1.36
CA VAL A 309 -26.23 8.38 -1.30
C VAL A 309 -26.26 9.58 -2.24
N ASN A 310 -26.24 10.78 -1.66
CA ASN A 310 -26.16 12.03 -2.43
C ASN A 310 -24.69 12.32 -2.76
N VAL A 311 -24.31 12.16 -4.02
CA VAL A 311 -23.10 12.79 -4.57
C VAL A 311 -23.58 14.03 -5.32
N LYS A 312 -23.62 15.17 -4.63
CA LYS A 312 -23.83 16.47 -5.29
C LYS A 312 -22.48 17.16 -5.45
N GLU A 313 -21.96 17.16 -6.66
CA GLU A 313 -21.14 18.25 -7.18
C GLU A 313 -21.89 18.80 -8.39
N GLU A 314 -22.53 19.96 -8.22
CA GLU A 314 -23.06 20.75 -9.34
C GLU A 314 -21.87 21.52 -9.93
N PHE A 315 -21.37 21.07 -11.07
CA PHE A 315 -20.44 21.86 -11.88
C PHE A 315 -21.26 22.86 -12.73
N PRO A 316 -20.84 24.12 -12.84
CA PRO A 316 -21.48 25.04 -13.79
C PRO A 316 -21.29 24.51 -15.21
N GLU A 317 -22.39 24.33 -15.95
CA GLU A 317 -22.37 24.00 -17.37
C GLU A 317 -21.68 25.14 -18.14
N GLU A 318 -20.49 24.89 -18.68
CA GLU A 318 -19.93 25.76 -19.72
C GLU A 318 -20.73 25.57 -21.02
N PRO A 319 -21.08 26.64 -21.74
CA PRO A 319 -21.84 26.53 -22.97
C PRO A 319 -21.04 25.78 -24.03
N GLU A 320 -21.69 24.80 -24.65
CA GLU A 320 -21.16 23.99 -25.75
C GLU A 320 -20.58 24.89 -26.85
N LYS A 321 -19.25 24.84 -27.03
CA LYS A 321 -18.61 25.42 -28.21
C LYS A 321 -18.70 24.43 -29.35
N GLU A 322 -19.39 24.82 -30.43
CA GLU A 322 -19.31 24.16 -31.72
C GLU A 322 -17.85 23.97 -32.14
N VAL A 323 -17.42 22.72 -32.28
CA VAL A 323 -16.07 22.37 -32.71
C VAL A 323 -16.04 22.45 -34.23
N GLU A 324 -15.54 23.55 -34.78
CA GLU A 324 -15.18 23.59 -36.20
C GLU A 324 -14.06 22.57 -36.50
N PRO A 325 -14.19 21.76 -37.55
CA PRO A 325 -13.18 20.76 -37.90
C PRO A 325 -11.85 21.42 -38.27
N LEU A 326 -10.78 21.07 -37.54
CA LEU A 326 -9.43 21.61 -37.77
C LEU A 326 -8.91 21.28 -39.18
N ASP A 327 -8.49 22.32 -39.92
CA ASP A 327 -7.86 22.23 -41.24
C ASP A 327 -6.69 21.20 -41.26
N PRO A 328 -6.74 20.18 -42.13
CA PRO A 328 -5.73 19.12 -42.25
C PRO A 328 -4.29 19.63 -42.42
N LYS A 329 -4.11 20.84 -42.97
CA LYS A 329 -2.78 21.46 -43.13
C LYS A 329 -2.19 21.92 -41.79
N LYS A 330 -3.01 22.41 -40.86
CA LYS A 330 -2.56 22.81 -39.51
C LYS A 330 -2.18 21.59 -38.67
N LEU A 331 -2.93 20.49 -38.80
CA LEU A 331 -2.65 19.24 -38.10
C LEU A 331 -1.31 18.62 -38.55
N LYS A 332 -1.01 18.62 -39.87
CA LYS A 332 0.29 18.15 -40.40
C LYS A 332 1.45 19.02 -39.92
N LYS A 333 1.26 20.34 -39.79
CA LYS A 333 2.30 21.25 -39.28
C LYS A 333 2.60 20.99 -37.79
N LEU A 334 1.56 20.81 -36.97
CA LEU A 334 1.69 20.45 -35.55
C LEU A 334 2.37 19.09 -35.33
N GLN A 335 2.04 18.09 -36.15
CA GLN A 335 2.69 16.77 -36.08
C GLN A 335 4.16 16.83 -36.53
N ALA A 336 4.48 17.68 -37.52
CA ALA A 336 5.85 17.90 -37.95
C ALA A 336 6.70 18.62 -36.89
N GLU A 337 6.12 19.61 -36.19
CA GLU A 337 6.77 20.31 -35.08
C GLU A 337 7.02 19.38 -33.89
N LYS A 338 6.02 18.57 -33.48
CA LYS A 338 6.20 17.54 -32.44
C LYS A 338 7.32 16.54 -32.79
N LYS A 339 7.39 16.07 -34.03
CA LYS A 339 8.50 15.19 -34.49
C LYS A 339 9.87 15.88 -34.49
N LYS A 340 9.92 17.20 -34.73
CA LYS A 340 11.16 17.98 -34.69
C LYS A 340 11.65 18.15 -33.26
N GLU A 341 10.73 18.40 -32.33
CA GLU A 341 11.00 18.54 -30.90
C GLU A 341 11.47 17.22 -30.27
N GLU A 342 10.81 16.10 -30.61
CA GLU A 342 11.22 14.76 -30.15
C GLU A 342 12.64 14.39 -30.65
N LYS A 343 12.98 14.75 -31.88
CA LYS A 343 14.35 14.58 -32.40
C LYS A 343 15.37 15.49 -31.70
N ARG A 344 14.97 16.66 -31.22
CA ARG A 344 15.86 17.56 -30.46
C ARG A 344 16.16 16.98 -29.07
N LEU A 345 15.13 16.52 -28.38
CA LEU A 345 15.25 15.87 -27.06
C LEU A 345 16.14 14.63 -27.12
N LYS A 346 15.96 13.75 -28.12
CA LYS A 346 16.82 12.56 -28.30
C LYS A 346 18.29 12.91 -28.57
N ARG A 347 18.57 14.04 -29.24
CA ARG A 347 19.95 14.51 -29.48
C ARG A 347 20.59 15.08 -28.22
N GLU A 348 19.84 15.80 -27.39
CA GLU A 348 20.31 16.33 -26.11
C GLU A 348 20.61 15.19 -25.11
N GLU A 349 19.73 14.19 -25.05
CA GLU A 349 19.93 13.00 -24.21
C GLU A 349 21.18 12.20 -24.64
N ALA A 350 21.37 12.00 -25.95
CA ALA A 350 22.57 11.35 -26.47
C ALA A 350 23.86 12.14 -26.20
N LYS A 351 23.79 13.47 -26.14
CA LYS A 351 24.93 14.34 -25.80
C LYS A 351 25.28 14.23 -24.32
N ARG A 352 24.27 14.24 -23.42
CA ARG A 352 24.44 13.99 -21.97
C ARG A 352 25.09 12.64 -21.69
N LEU A 353 24.61 11.57 -22.33
CA LEU A 353 25.18 10.22 -22.20
C LEU A 353 26.64 10.14 -22.70
N ARG A 354 27.03 10.92 -23.71
CA ARG A 354 28.43 11.01 -24.18
C ARG A 354 29.33 11.78 -23.20
N GLU A 355 28.82 12.84 -22.60
CA GLU A 355 29.54 13.63 -21.59
C GLU A 355 29.75 12.82 -20.29
N GLU A 356 28.76 12.06 -19.85
CA GLU A 356 28.90 11.14 -18.71
C GLU A 356 29.93 10.03 -18.97
N LYS A 357 29.97 9.47 -20.19
CA LYS A 357 30.98 8.48 -20.56
C LYS A 357 32.39 9.08 -20.60
N LYS A 358 32.55 10.32 -21.05
CA LYS A 358 33.83 11.04 -20.99
C LYS A 358 34.27 11.31 -19.55
N ALA A 359 33.35 11.71 -18.67
CA ALA A 359 33.62 11.95 -17.24
C ALA A 359 34.01 10.67 -16.47
N LYS A 360 33.46 9.51 -16.87
CA LYS A 360 33.84 8.20 -16.31
C LYS A 360 35.23 7.74 -16.80
N ASN A 361 35.59 8.02 -18.05
CA ASN A 361 36.92 7.69 -18.58
C ASN A 361 38.05 8.59 -18.02
N THR A 362 37.80 9.87 -17.73
CA THR A 362 38.79 10.73 -17.05
C THR A 362 39.02 10.34 -15.59
N LYS A 363 38.02 9.80 -14.88
CA LYS A 363 38.20 9.23 -13.53
C LYS A 363 38.99 7.91 -13.53
N ALA A 364 38.92 7.12 -14.60
CA ALA A 364 39.67 5.86 -14.72
C ALA A 364 41.17 6.06 -15.03
N PHE A 365 41.55 7.18 -15.65
CA PHE A 365 42.96 7.51 -15.94
C PHE A 365 43.70 8.24 -14.79
N GLY A 366 42.99 8.74 -13.77
CA GLY A 366 43.56 9.47 -12.63
C GLY A 366 44.15 8.63 -11.49
N LEU A 367 44.10 7.29 -11.56
CA LEU A 367 44.48 6.38 -10.47
C LEU A 367 45.63 5.42 -10.80
N LYS A 368 46.43 5.70 -11.85
CA LYS A 368 47.71 5.02 -12.09
C LYS A 368 48.83 6.04 -12.18
N GLY A 369 49.38 6.41 -11.02
CA GLY A 369 50.60 7.23 -10.99
C GLY A 369 50.85 7.96 -9.68
N LYS A 370 51.06 7.23 -8.58
CA LYS A 370 51.86 7.76 -7.46
C LYS A 370 52.52 6.59 -6.72
N LYS A 371 53.75 6.28 -7.14
CA LYS A 371 54.73 5.58 -6.30
C LYS A 371 54.95 6.42 -5.05
N ILE A 372 54.66 5.87 -3.89
CA ILE A 372 55.19 6.39 -2.62
C ILE A 372 56.68 6.05 -2.61
N LYS A 373 57.52 7.09 -2.66
CA LYS A 373 58.95 6.99 -2.37
C LYS A 373 59.10 7.13 -0.85
N GLU A 374 59.57 6.08 -0.20
CA GLU A 374 60.21 6.19 1.10
C GLU A 374 61.53 6.93 0.93
N ASN A 375 61.74 7.99 1.71
CA ASN A 375 63.04 8.61 1.91
C ASN A 375 63.35 8.61 3.41
N LYS A 376 64.41 7.88 3.76
CA LYS A 376 65.18 7.98 5.01
C LYS A 376 65.78 9.39 5.19
N VAL A 377 65.82 9.86 6.43
CA VAL A 377 66.96 10.53 7.14
C VAL A 377 66.67 10.30 8.64
N GLU A 378 67.39 9.42 9.36
CA GLU A 378 68.51 9.70 10.32
C GLU A 378 68.16 10.76 11.39
N ASN A 379 68.43 10.64 12.69
CA ASN A 379 69.35 9.80 13.48
C ASN A 379 68.99 9.91 14.99
N SER A 380 69.59 9.04 15.82
CA SER A 380 69.76 9.07 17.29
C SER A 380 68.51 8.75 18.16
N ASP A 381 68.53 7.92 19.21
CA ASP A 381 69.63 7.51 20.08
C ASP A 381 69.56 6.04 20.50
N LYS A 382 70.76 5.46 20.62
CA LYS A 382 71.05 4.33 21.50
C LYS A 382 71.05 4.84 22.93
N GLU A 383 70.11 4.42 23.76
CA GLU A 383 70.41 4.11 25.16
C GLU A 383 69.23 3.44 25.87
N PHE A 384 69.55 2.55 26.80
CA PHE A 384 68.66 1.96 27.80
C PHE A 384 67.71 0.83 27.36
N ASN A 385 68.34 -0.27 26.96
CA ASN A 385 67.95 -1.57 27.53
C ASN A 385 68.34 -1.57 29.03
N ARG A 386 67.38 -1.69 29.95
CA ARG A 386 67.43 -2.46 31.21
C ARG A 386 66.50 -1.87 32.28
N LEU A 387 65.82 -2.78 33.00
CA LEU A 387 65.00 -2.60 34.21
C LEU A 387 63.59 -2.06 33.87
N ARG A 388 62.48 -2.68 34.24
CA ARG A 388 62.18 -3.69 35.26
C ARG A 388 60.76 -4.19 34.97
N LYS A 389 60.56 -5.49 34.79
CA LYS A 389 59.68 -6.31 35.65
C LYS A 389 59.42 -5.71 37.05
N ASP A 390 58.15 -5.77 37.41
CA ASP A 390 57.54 -5.64 38.75
C ASP A 390 57.41 -4.23 39.34
N ALA A 391 56.23 -3.63 39.11
CA ALA A 391 55.43 -2.88 40.09
C ALA A 391 53.96 -2.84 39.62
#